data_AF-A0A7S0QUE4-F1
#
_entry.id   AF-A0A7S0QUE4-F1
#
_cell.length_a   1.000
_cell.length_b   1.000
_cell.length_c   1.000
_cell.angle_alpha   90.00
_cell.angle_beta   90.00
_cell.angle_gamma   90.00
#
_symmetry.space_group_name_H-M   'P 1'
#
loop_
_entity.id
_entity.type
_entity.pdbx_description
1 polymer ?
#
loop_
_entity_poly.entity_id
_entity_poly.type
_entity_poly.pdbx_seq_one_letter_code
_entity_poly.pdbx_strand_id
1 'polypeptide(L)'
;SLSTLKLWNCGLDDDEDPNALTRILGPLSTNLTSLNLGSCQGLNDEGFGVLSRLTALRELFLYDTCVNCVGLRAIASLTGLSSLNLGNLDSYYHYMAPHCEKEYVAALTAPTCLTSLDVESYDGSYEVLSAISRHTALTHLNLRLCLLPFEVLRDLLVPLTKLFSLDLSGTKVNGETL
;
A
#
# COMPACT_ATOMS: atom_id res chain seq x y z
N SER A 1 -11.48 16.90 -17.48
CA SER A 1 -11.65 16.23 -16.16
C SER A 1 -10.89 14.92 -16.18
N LEU A 2 -9.62 14.94 -15.78
CA LEU A 2 -8.83 13.72 -15.67
C LEU A 2 -9.08 13.10 -14.29
N SER A 3 -9.51 11.84 -14.25
CA SER A 3 -9.79 11.09 -13.01
C SER A 3 -8.85 9.91 -12.79
N THR A 4 -8.16 9.46 -13.84
CA THR A 4 -7.21 8.35 -13.77
C THR A 4 -5.87 8.80 -14.34
N LEU A 5 -4.80 8.56 -13.59
CA LEU A 5 -3.44 8.85 -14.00
C LEU A 5 -2.55 7.63 -13.75
N LYS A 6 -1.77 7.24 -14.76
CA LYS A 6 -0.81 6.14 -14.67
C LYS A 6 0.58 6.69 -14.98
N LEU A 7 1.49 6.54 -14.02
CA LEU A 7 2.86 7.00 -14.05
C LEU A 7 3.83 5.84 -13.78
N TRP A 8 3.46 4.62 -14.18
CA TRP A 8 4.28 3.43 -13.95
C TRP A 8 5.68 3.61 -14.54
N ASN A 9 6.72 3.39 -13.73
CA ASN A 9 8.13 3.49 -14.13
C ASN A 9 8.44 4.74 -14.97
N CYS A 10 7.94 5.89 -14.53
CA CYS A 10 8.06 7.15 -15.28
C CYS A 10 9.30 7.98 -14.93
N GLY A 11 10.29 7.39 -14.25
CA GLY A 11 11.53 8.11 -13.92
C GLY A 11 11.32 9.28 -12.96
N LEU A 12 10.37 9.17 -12.03
CA LEU A 12 10.07 10.22 -11.03
C LEU A 12 11.09 10.28 -9.89
N ASP A 13 12.18 9.56 -10.05
CA ASP A 13 13.31 9.35 -9.17
C ASP A 13 14.56 10.15 -9.57
N ASP A 14 14.44 11.02 -10.57
CA ASP A 14 15.53 11.87 -11.00
C ASP A 14 15.86 12.93 -9.95
N ASP A 15 17.10 12.90 -9.44
CA ASP A 15 17.67 13.87 -8.51
C ASP A 15 17.63 15.31 -9.08
N GLU A 16 17.52 15.47 -10.40
CA GLU A 16 17.42 16.78 -11.06
C GLU A 16 16.06 17.48 -10.83
N ASP A 17 14.96 16.74 -10.64
CA ASP A 17 13.63 17.32 -10.36
C ASP A 17 12.87 16.57 -9.25
N PRO A 18 13.29 16.73 -7.97
CA PRO A 18 12.66 16.06 -6.83
C PRO A 18 11.17 16.43 -6.62
N ASN A 19 10.67 17.44 -7.34
CA ASN A 19 9.31 17.97 -7.24
C ASN A 19 8.44 17.64 -8.46
N ALA A 20 8.93 16.83 -9.41
CA ALA A 20 8.21 16.48 -10.63
C ALA A 20 6.78 15.97 -10.32
N LEU A 21 6.67 15.02 -9.37
CA LEU A 21 5.38 14.45 -8.98
C LEU A 21 4.43 15.50 -8.37
N THR A 22 4.94 16.41 -7.54
CA THR A 22 4.14 17.49 -6.95
C THR A 22 3.55 18.41 -8.01
N ARG A 23 4.33 18.76 -9.05
CA ARG A 23 3.84 19.62 -10.16
C ARG A 23 2.80 18.90 -11.02
N ILE A 24 2.99 17.60 -11.25
CA ILE A 24 2.03 16.77 -12.01
C ILE A 24 0.71 16.64 -11.25
N LEU A 25 0.75 16.35 -9.94
CA LEU A 25 -0.45 16.05 -9.15
C LEU A 25 -1.18 17.29 -8.63
N GLY A 26 -0.48 18.41 -8.41
CA GLY A 26 -1.07 19.63 -7.85
C GLY A 26 -2.37 20.07 -8.54
N PRO A 27 -2.39 20.24 -9.87
CA PRO A 27 -3.59 20.62 -10.63
C PRO A 27 -4.71 19.56 -10.65
N LEU A 28 -4.43 18.33 -10.22
CA LEU A 28 -5.34 17.17 -10.31
C LEU A 28 -6.00 16.81 -8.98
N SER A 29 -5.60 17.47 -7.88
CA SER A 29 -5.96 17.13 -6.50
C SER A 29 -7.45 16.98 -6.20
N THR A 30 -8.34 17.66 -6.94
CA THR A 30 -9.78 17.63 -6.68
C THR A 30 -10.54 16.55 -7.46
N ASN A 31 -9.96 16.00 -8.53
CA ASN A 31 -10.70 15.12 -9.46
C ASN A 31 -10.07 13.73 -9.63
N LEU A 32 -8.83 13.54 -9.19
CA LEU A 32 -8.14 12.27 -9.37
C LEU A 32 -8.70 11.21 -8.42
N THR A 33 -9.24 10.13 -8.99
CA THR A 33 -9.82 9.00 -8.26
C THR A 33 -8.95 7.74 -8.35
N SER A 34 -8.08 7.64 -9.35
CA SER A 34 -7.18 6.50 -9.55
C SER A 34 -5.77 6.97 -9.94
N LEU A 35 -4.78 6.53 -9.17
CA LEU A 35 -3.37 6.88 -9.36
C LEU A 35 -2.52 5.61 -9.30
N ASN A 36 -1.73 5.40 -10.35
CA ASN A 36 -0.72 4.35 -10.38
C ASN A 36 0.69 4.98 -10.47
N LEU A 37 1.51 4.69 -9.47
CA LEU A 37 2.90 5.12 -9.32
C LEU A 37 3.86 3.92 -9.25
N GLY A 38 3.42 2.72 -9.65
CA GLY A 38 4.23 1.51 -9.50
C GLY A 38 5.58 1.61 -10.22
N SER A 39 6.61 0.98 -9.65
CA SER A 39 7.99 1.06 -10.11
C SER A 39 8.56 2.50 -10.18
N CYS A 40 8.01 3.47 -9.42
CA CYS A 40 8.66 4.75 -9.15
C CYS A 40 9.48 4.67 -7.85
N GLN A 41 10.70 4.13 -7.93
CA GLN A 41 11.47 3.72 -6.75
C GLN A 41 12.14 4.87 -5.99
N GLY A 42 12.45 6.01 -6.63
CA GLY A 42 13.10 7.16 -5.97
C GLY A 42 12.17 8.31 -5.62
N LEU A 43 10.90 8.03 -5.32
CA LEU A 43 10.04 9.04 -4.70
C LEU A 43 10.59 9.42 -3.32
N ASN A 44 10.76 10.72 -3.10
CA ASN A 44 11.22 11.28 -1.83
C ASN A 44 10.03 11.73 -0.94
N ASP A 45 10.34 12.34 0.21
CA ASP A 45 9.33 12.87 1.14
C ASP A 45 8.37 13.89 0.51
N GLU A 46 8.85 14.75 -0.39
CA GLU A 46 8.03 15.75 -1.08
C GLU A 46 7.07 15.07 -2.06
N GLY A 47 7.58 14.12 -2.86
CA GLY A 47 6.81 13.31 -3.80
C GLY A 47 5.72 12.47 -3.11
N PHE A 48 6.01 11.90 -1.94
CA PHE A 48 4.99 11.21 -1.14
C PHE A 48 4.04 12.18 -0.44
N GLY A 49 4.53 13.32 0.01
CA GLY A 49 3.74 14.32 0.75
C GLY A 49 2.54 14.84 -0.04
N VAL A 50 2.65 14.98 -1.37
CA VAL A 50 1.53 15.44 -2.21
C VAL A 50 0.36 14.46 -2.25
N LEU A 51 0.58 13.16 -1.99
CA LEU A 51 -0.49 12.16 -1.97
C LEU A 51 -1.58 12.52 -0.95
N SER A 52 -1.21 13.11 0.20
CA SER A 52 -2.17 13.51 1.25
C SER A 52 -3.22 14.54 0.78
N ARG A 53 -2.97 15.23 -0.32
CA ARG A 53 -3.88 16.24 -0.90
C ARG A 53 -4.91 15.62 -1.85
N LEU A 54 -4.74 14.37 -2.24
CA LEU A 54 -5.61 13.67 -3.21
C LEU A 54 -6.82 13.04 -2.50
N THR A 55 -7.62 13.84 -1.81
CA THR A 55 -8.73 13.34 -0.96
C THR A 55 -9.88 12.67 -1.73
N ALA A 56 -9.94 12.90 -3.05
CA ALA A 56 -10.87 12.21 -3.95
C ALA A 56 -10.40 10.80 -4.36
N LEU A 57 -9.18 10.39 -4.00
CA LEU A 57 -8.60 9.13 -4.44
C LEU A 57 -9.37 7.92 -3.89
N ARG A 58 -9.54 6.91 -4.74
CA ARG A 58 -10.21 5.63 -4.47
C ARG A 58 -9.30 4.45 -4.74
N GLU A 59 -8.38 4.60 -5.70
CA GLU A 59 -7.43 3.57 -6.08
C GLU A 59 -6.02 4.15 -6.06
N LEU A 60 -5.12 3.48 -5.33
CA LEU A 60 -3.71 3.84 -5.25
C LEU A 60 -2.85 2.59 -5.46
N PHE A 61 -2.01 2.62 -6.49
CA PHE A 61 -1.08 1.54 -6.81
C PHE A 61 0.36 2.00 -6.64
N LEU A 62 1.06 1.37 -5.69
CA LEU A 62 2.44 1.66 -5.30
C LEU A 62 3.32 0.39 -5.36
N TYR A 63 2.94 -0.59 -6.18
CA TYR A 63 3.72 -1.80 -6.37
C TYR A 63 5.17 -1.46 -6.73
N ASP A 64 6.14 -2.12 -6.09
CA ASP A 64 7.56 -1.94 -6.40
C ASP A 64 8.02 -0.48 -6.26
N THR A 65 7.60 0.18 -5.18
CA THR A 65 8.04 1.55 -4.83
C THR A 65 8.65 1.57 -3.43
N CYS A 66 9.58 2.49 -3.18
CA CYS A 66 10.22 2.64 -1.87
C CYS A 66 9.37 3.54 -0.94
N VAL A 67 8.17 3.07 -0.55
CA VAL A 67 7.27 3.86 0.32
C VAL A 67 7.89 4.05 1.71
N ASN A 68 8.22 5.29 2.04
CA ASN A 68 8.80 5.65 3.32
C ASN A 68 7.73 6.04 4.37
N CYS A 69 8.16 6.41 5.58
CA CYS A 69 7.29 6.88 6.66
C CYS A 69 6.36 8.04 6.24
N VAL A 70 6.84 8.99 5.42
CA VAL A 70 6.02 10.10 4.92
C VAL A 70 4.94 9.59 3.97
N GLY A 71 5.29 8.67 3.07
CA GLY A 71 4.35 7.97 2.20
C GLY A 71 3.26 7.23 2.97
N LEU A 72 3.63 6.44 3.98
CA LEU A 72 2.66 5.71 4.81
C LEU A 72 1.72 6.66 5.57
N ARG A 73 2.23 7.78 6.13
CA ARG A 73 1.37 8.82 6.72
C ARG A 73 0.43 9.47 5.72
N ALA A 74 0.91 9.71 4.50
CA ALA A 74 0.09 10.26 3.43
C ALA A 74 -1.03 9.27 3.06
N ILE A 75 -0.74 7.98 2.91
CA ILE A 75 -1.74 6.93 2.66
C ILE A 75 -2.78 6.88 3.79
N ALA A 76 -2.35 6.98 5.06
CA ALA A 76 -3.28 7.01 6.19
C ALA A 76 -4.27 8.20 6.16
N SER A 77 -3.95 9.29 5.47
CA SER A 77 -4.87 10.42 5.28
C SER A 77 -5.93 10.16 4.19
N LEU A 78 -5.73 9.17 3.34
CA LEU A 78 -6.60 8.83 2.21
C LEU A 78 -7.72 7.85 2.64
N THR A 79 -8.57 8.31 3.54
CA THR A 79 -9.61 7.49 4.18
C THR A 79 -10.69 6.94 3.23
N GLY A 80 -10.79 7.51 2.02
CA GLY A 80 -11.73 7.09 0.99
C GLY A 80 -11.24 5.97 0.07
N LEU A 81 -10.03 5.42 0.25
CA LEU A 81 -9.51 4.36 -0.61
C LEU A 81 -10.38 3.10 -0.55
N SER A 82 -10.66 2.54 -1.74
CA SER A 82 -11.33 1.25 -1.93
C SER A 82 -10.38 0.18 -2.49
N SER A 83 -9.28 0.58 -3.14
CA SER A 83 -8.20 -0.32 -3.59
C SER A 83 -6.84 0.29 -3.26
N LEU A 84 -5.98 -0.52 -2.64
CA LEU A 84 -4.62 -0.14 -2.26
C LEU A 84 -3.66 -1.28 -2.61
N ASN A 85 -2.58 -0.96 -3.32
CA ASN A 85 -1.48 -1.88 -3.57
C ASN A 85 -0.17 -1.33 -2.99
N LEU A 86 0.39 -2.09 -2.07
CA LEU A 86 1.67 -1.90 -1.37
C LEU A 86 2.55 -3.15 -1.54
N GLY A 87 2.42 -3.86 -2.67
CA GLY A 87 3.20 -5.06 -2.92
C GLY A 87 4.65 -4.71 -3.24
N ASN A 88 5.58 -5.55 -2.78
CA ASN A 88 6.98 -5.51 -3.17
C ASN A 88 7.69 -4.18 -2.83
N LEU A 89 7.46 -3.61 -1.64
CA LEU A 89 8.09 -2.35 -1.23
C LEU A 89 9.60 -2.44 -0.97
N ASP A 90 10.14 -3.66 -0.90
CA ASP A 90 11.49 -3.94 -0.36
C ASP A 90 12.44 -4.49 -1.44
N SER A 91 12.00 -4.45 -2.69
CA SER A 91 12.61 -5.12 -3.83
C SER A 91 14.03 -4.66 -4.15
N TYR A 92 14.40 -3.42 -3.76
CA TYR A 92 15.59 -2.76 -4.29
C TYR A 92 16.71 -2.60 -3.25
N TYR A 93 16.39 -2.52 -1.96
CA TYR A 93 17.36 -2.50 -0.87
C TYR A 93 16.76 -3.14 0.37
N HIS A 94 17.55 -3.96 1.06
CA HIS A 94 17.21 -4.62 2.33
C HIS A 94 17.15 -3.62 3.50
N TYR A 95 16.44 -2.51 3.29
CA TYR A 95 16.21 -1.39 4.18
C TYR A 95 14.74 -0.95 4.00
N MET A 96 13.79 -1.83 4.31
CA MET A 96 12.61 -1.29 5.00
C MET A 96 13.15 -0.52 6.18
N ALA A 97 12.89 0.79 6.19
CA ALA A 97 13.11 1.64 7.34
C ALA A 97 12.55 0.91 8.57
N PRO A 98 13.39 0.41 9.50
CA PRO A 98 12.93 -0.33 10.69
C PRO A 98 12.22 0.58 11.72
N HIS A 99 11.59 1.66 11.24
CA HIS A 99 11.10 2.79 12.02
C HIS A 99 9.71 3.28 11.59
N CYS A 100 9.03 2.67 10.61
CA CYS A 100 7.73 3.12 10.11
C CYS A 100 6.57 2.14 10.38
N GLU A 101 6.75 1.15 11.24
CA GLU A 101 5.74 0.11 11.49
C GLU A 101 4.39 0.71 11.93
N LYS A 102 4.44 1.69 12.83
CA LYS A 102 3.24 2.41 13.30
C LYS A 102 2.51 3.10 12.15
N GLU A 103 3.25 3.75 11.26
CA GLU A 103 2.71 4.38 10.06
C GLU A 103 2.13 3.35 9.10
N TYR A 104 2.73 2.17 8.99
CA TYR A 104 2.23 1.09 8.16
C TYR A 104 0.88 0.58 8.68
N VAL A 105 0.77 0.31 9.98
CA VAL A 105 -0.50 -0.03 10.63
C VAL A 105 -1.53 1.07 10.39
N ALA A 106 -1.15 2.35 10.52
CA ALA A 106 -2.06 3.47 10.25
C ALA A 106 -2.51 3.52 8.78
N ALA A 107 -1.61 3.29 7.82
CA ALA A 107 -1.90 3.26 6.39
C ALA A 107 -2.87 2.15 6.03
N LEU A 108 -2.75 0.98 6.69
CA LEU A 108 -3.70 -0.11 6.50
C LEU A 108 -5.00 0.11 7.26
N THR A 109 -5.04 0.78 8.41
CA THR A 109 -6.26 0.83 9.25
C THR A 109 -7.14 2.07 9.02
N ALA A 110 -6.58 3.16 8.51
CA ALA A 110 -7.33 4.40 8.33
C ALA A 110 -8.34 4.37 7.16
N PRO A 111 -8.05 3.73 6.00
CA PRO A 111 -9.05 3.58 4.95
C PRO A 111 -10.07 2.50 5.31
N THR A 112 -11.28 2.90 5.70
CA THR A 112 -12.29 1.98 6.25
C THR A 112 -13.13 1.24 5.20
N CYS A 113 -12.95 1.58 3.92
CA CYS A 113 -13.77 1.09 2.81
C CYS A 113 -12.99 0.21 1.82
N LEU A 114 -11.85 -0.35 2.22
CA LEU A 114 -11.05 -1.21 1.35
C LEU A 114 -11.83 -2.46 0.94
N THR A 115 -11.85 -2.69 -0.36
CA THR A 115 -12.43 -3.88 -1.02
C THR A 115 -11.37 -4.72 -1.72
N SER A 116 -10.21 -4.11 -2.01
CA SER A 116 -9.04 -4.74 -2.60
C SER A 116 -7.79 -4.24 -1.87
N LEU A 117 -6.98 -5.19 -1.39
CA LEU A 117 -5.69 -4.90 -0.76
C LEU A 117 -4.63 -5.86 -1.30
N ASP A 118 -3.47 -5.30 -1.62
CA ASP A 118 -2.28 -6.03 -2.00
C ASP A 118 -1.12 -5.62 -1.12
N VAL A 119 -0.55 -6.58 -0.40
CA VAL A 119 0.66 -6.43 0.43
C VAL A 119 1.64 -7.58 0.09
N GLU A 120 1.73 -7.95 -1.19
CA GLU A 120 2.67 -8.96 -1.67
C GLU A 120 4.07 -8.72 -1.12
N SER A 121 4.72 -9.82 -0.74
CA SER A 121 6.05 -9.92 -0.17
C SER A 121 6.26 -9.12 1.12
N TYR A 122 5.19 -8.68 1.80
CA TYR A 122 5.31 -8.11 3.12
C TYR A 122 5.89 -9.15 4.10
N ASP A 123 7.03 -8.83 4.70
CA ASP A 123 7.77 -9.69 5.63
C ASP A 123 7.92 -9.08 7.05
N GLY A 124 7.26 -7.94 7.29
CA GLY A 124 7.27 -7.26 8.59
C GLY A 124 6.42 -7.95 9.66
N SER A 125 6.03 -7.19 10.69
CA SER A 125 5.35 -7.75 11.86
C SER A 125 3.96 -8.32 11.56
N TYR A 126 3.57 -9.33 12.34
CA TYR A 126 2.23 -9.90 12.29
C TYR A 126 1.15 -8.94 12.81
N GLU A 127 1.50 -7.85 13.49
CA GLU A 127 0.56 -6.81 13.89
C GLU A 127 -0.06 -6.13 12.65
N VAL A 128 0.77 -5.79 11.66
CA VAL A 128 0.31 -5.22 10.39
C VAL A 128 -0.61 -6.17 9.65
N LEU A 129 -0.24 -7.46 9.57
CA LEU A 129 -1.08 -8.49 8.93
C LEU A 129 -2.40 -8.68 9.67
N SER A 130 -2.37 -8.68 11.00
CA SER A 130 -3.57 -8.77 11.83
C SER A 130 -4.47 -7.54 11.65
N ALA A 131 -3.92 -6.37 11.35
CA ALA A 131 -4.69 -5.16 11.11
C ALA A 131 -5.60 -5.26 9.86
N ILE A 132 -5.24 -6.10 8.88
CA ILE A 132 -6.04 -6.35 7.67
C ILE A 132 -7.42 -6.94 8.01
N SER A 133 -7.51 -7.71 9.10
CA SER A 133 -8.75 -8.35 9.57
C SER A 133 -9.90 -7.36 9.84
N ARG A 134 -9.60 -6.07 10.00
CA ARG A 134 -10.59 -4.99 10.21
C ARG A 134 -11.40 -4.68 8.95
N HIS A 135 -10.88 -5.00 7.76
CA HIS A 135 -11.53 -4.70 6.48
C HIS A 135 -12.48 -5.80 6.07
N THR A 136 -13.57 -5.96 6.83
CA THR A 136 -14.63 -6.95 6.55
C THR A 136 -15.33 -6.77 5.19
N ALA A 137 -15.07 -5.66 4.50
CA ALA A 137 -15.52 -5.40 3.14
C ALA A 137 -14.58 -5.95 2.04
N LEU A 138 -13.41 -6.49 2.38
CA LEU A 138 -12.47 -7.03 1.40
C LEU A 138 -13.10 -8.16 0.59
N THR A 139 -12.91 -8.05 -0.73
CA THR A 139 -13.28 -9.04 -1.73
C THR A 139 -12.05 -9.62 -2.41
N HIS A 140 -10.94 -8.86 -2.46
CA HIS A 140 -9.68 -9.29 -3.04
C HIS A 140 -8.55 -9.01 -2.04
N LEU A 141 -7.76 -10.03 -1.75
CA LEU A 141 -6.58 -9.91 -0.88
C LEU A 141 -5.40 -10.66 -1.53
N ASN A 142 -4.31 -9.95 -1.79
CA ASN A 142 -3.05 -10.52 -2.24
C ASN A 142 -2.05 -10.52 -1.08
N LEU A 143 -1.64 -11.71 -0.66
CA LEU A 143 -0.61 -11.97 0.35
C LEU A 143 0.54 -12.79 -0.24
N ARG A 144 0.70 -12.83 -1.56
CA ARG A 144 1.78 -13.60 -2.22
C ARG A 144 3.12 -13.33 -1.57
N LEU A 145 3.96 -14.36 -1.50
CA LEU A 145 5.33 -14.23 -0.99
C LEU A 145 5.46 -13.69 0.45
N CYS A 146 4.37 -13.59 1.23
CA CYS A 146 4.43 -13.26 2.65
C CYS A 146 4.87 -14.44 3.52
N LEU A 147 5.34 -14.12 4.73
CA LEU A 147 5.58 -15.08 5.80
C LEU A 147 4.44 -15.01 6.82
N LEU A 148 3.68 -16.10 6.96
CA LEU A 148 2.45 -16.12 7.76
C LEU A 148 2.40 -17.37 8.65
N PRO A 149 2.49 -17.25 9.98
CA PRO A 149 2.12 -18.33 10.86
C PRO A 149 0.67 -18.74 10.61
N PHE A 150 0.40 -20.04 10.71
CA PHE A 150 -0.94 -20.60 10.48
C PHE A 150 -2.02 -19.89 11.31
N GLU A 151 -1.70 -19.51 12.55
CA GLU A 151 -2.66 -18.87 13.45
C GLU A 151 -2.98 -17.43 13.05
N VAL A 152 -1.98 -16.69 12.55
CA VAL A 152 -2.20 -15.35 12.00
C VAL A 152 -3.10 -15.42 10.77
N LEU A 153 -2.83 -16.37 9.87
CA LEU A 153 -3.67 -16.58 8.68
C LEU A 153 -5.09 -17.01 9.07
N ARG A 154 -5.25 -17.93 10.01
CA ARG A 154 -6.55 -18.38 10.51
C ARG A 154 -7.35 -17.21 11.07
N ASP A 155 -6.77 -16.44 11.99
CA ASP A 155 -7.45 -15.34 12.66
C ASP A 155 -7.76 -14.19 11.70
N LEU A 156 -6.89 -13.95 10.70
CA LEU A 156 -7.11 -13.00 9.62
C LEU A 156 -8.34 -13.37 8.78
N LEU A 157 -8.54 -14.64 8.45
CA LEU A 157 -9.62 -15.06 7.54
C LEU A 157 -11.00 -15.11 8.19
N VAL A 158 -11.10 -15.28 9.52
CA VAL A 158 -12.37 -15.34 10.26
C VAL A 158 -13.31 -14.16 9.95
N PRO A 159 -12.88 -12.89 10.02
CA PRO A 159 -13.76 -11.75 9.75
C PRO A 159 -13.94 -11.44 8.26
N LEU A 160 -13.09 -11.94 7.36
CA LEU A 160 -13.08 -11.60 5.93
C LEU A 160 -14.08 -12.44 5.11
N THR A 161 -15.33 -12.44 5.57
CA THR A 161 -16.42 -13.29 5.02
C THR A 161 -16.86 -12.93 3.59
N LYS A 162 -16.48 -11.74 3.09
CA LYS A 162 -16.77 -11.28 1.72
C LYS A 162 -15.66 -11.59 0.71
N LEU A 163 -14.58 -12.23 1.16
CA LEU A 163 -13.43 -12.49 0.32
C LEU A 163 -13.82 -13.43 -0.84
N PHE A 164 -13.65 -12.93 -2.05
CA PHE A 164 -13.90 -13.65 -3.30
C PHE A 164 -12.60 -14.18 -3.91
N SER A 165 -11.51 -13.46 -3.71
CA SER A 165 -10.17 -13.81 -4.19
C SER A 165 -9.13 -13.66 -3.09
N LEU A 166 -8.37 -14.72 -2.87
CA LEU A 166 -7.23 -14.75 -1.96
C LEU A 166 -6.03 -15.36 -2.69
N ASP A 167 -4.96 -14.59 -2.88
CA ASP A 167 -3.71 -15.13 -3.42
C ASP A 167 -2.69 -15.35 -2.29
N LEU A 168 -2.33 -16.61 -2.08
CA LEU A 168 -1.31 -17.08 -1.14
C LEU A 168 -0.11 -17.71 -1.86
N SER A 169 0.03 -17.52 -3.17
CA SER A 169 1.09 -18.15 -3.95
C SER A 169 2.46 -17.75 -3.42
N GLY A 170 3.32 -18.74 -3.21
CA GLY A 170 4.66 -18.50 -2.67
C GLY A 170 4.70 -18.05 -1.21
N THR A 171 3.56 -17.98 -0.52
CA THR A 171 3.56 -17.77 0.94
C THR A 171 4.13 -18.98 1.67
N LYS A 172 4.78 -18.72 2.80
CA LYS A 172 5.16 -19.77 3.74
C LYS A 172 4.17 -19.76 4.90
N VAL A 173 3.28 -20.76 4.92
CA VAL A 173 2.37 -21.01 6.02
C VAL A 173 2.96 -22.10 6.91
N ASN A 174 3.54 -21.72 8.06
CA ASN A 174 4.15 -22.65 9.01
C ASN A 174 3.31 -22.78 10.29
N GLY A 175 3.42 -23.94 10.96
CA GLY A 175 2.67 -24.24 12.19
C GLY A 175 3.37 -23.84 13.48
N GLU A 176 4.48 -23.10 13.43
CA GLU A 176 5.29 -22.80 14.60
C GLU A 176 5.14 -21.33 15.01
N THR A 177 4.48 -21.10 16.14
CA THR A 177 4.68 -19.92 16.98
C THR A 177 6.10 -19.96 17.54
N LEU A 178 6.92 -18.96 17.19
CA LEU A 178 8.13 -18.64 17.96
C LEU A 178 7.74 -18.07 19.33
#